data_AF-A0AAN6D759-F1
#
_entry.id   AF-A0AAN6D759-F1
#
_cell.length_a   1.000
_cell.length_b   1.000
_cell.length_c   1.000
_cell.angle_alpha   90.00
_cell.angle_beta   90.00
_cell.angle_gamma   90.00
#
_symmetry.space_group_name_H-M   'P 1'
#
loop_
_entity.id
_entity.type
_entity.pdbx_description
1 polymer ?
#
loop_
_entity_poly.entity_id
_entity_poly.type
_entity_poly.pdbx_seq_one_letter_code
_entity_poly.pdbx_strand_id
1 'polypeptide(L)'
;MVSTIQIKYNALQRLLKDKKLYKEELREHEDTVADLQGKLKTAENNEELQYTLKNAIKIKDETQRLIINVNGKAREVLQDLKDYVGSHPGESSDTIKKLIIEADKEARL
;
A
#
# COMPACT_ATOMS: atom_id res chain seq x y z
N MET A 1 -10.72 -28.19 -3.10
CA MET A 1 -10.80 -27.02 -4.00
C MET A 1 -11.01 -25.79 -3.12
N VAL A 2 -10.21 -24.73 -3.26
CA VAL A 2 -10.43 -23.48 -2.49
C VAL A 2 -11.65 -22.78 -3.06
N SER A 3 -12.59 -22.34 -2.21
CA SER A 3 -13.81 -21.65 -2.65
C SER A 3 -13.51 -20.26 -3.21
N THR A 4 -14.38 -19.77 -4.11
CA THR A 4 -14.26 -18.44 -4.71
C THR A 4 -14.18 -17.33 -3.66
N ILE A 5 -14.99 -17.41 -2.60
CA ILE A 5 -14.94 -16.45 -1.50
C ILE A 5 -13.60 -16.45 -0.77
N GLN A 6 -12.99 -17.63 -0.57
CA GLN A 6 -11.69 -17.76 0.08
C GLN A 6 -10.56 -17.22 -0.80
N ILE A 7 -10.66 -17.37 -2.13
CA ILE A 7 -9.71 -16.76 -3.07
C ILE A 7 -9.77 -15.23 -2.98
N LYS A 8 -10.97 -14.65 -3.02
CA LYS A 8 -11.19 -13.20 -2.91
C LYS A 8 -10.72 -12.65 -1.56
N TYR A 9 -11.05 -13.34 -0.46
CA TYR A 9 -10.58 -13.02 0.89
C TYR A 9 -9.04 -13.02 0.97
N ASN A 10 -8.39 -14.09 0.50
CA ASN A 10 -6.93 -14.19 0.53
C ASN A 10 -6.25 -13.13 -0.35
N ALA A 11 -6.86 -12.79 -1.49
CA ALA A 11 -6.36 -11.73 -2.37
C ALA A 11 -6.40 -10.37 -1.67
N LEU A 12 -7.52 -10.03 -1.02
CA LEU A 12 -7.65 -8.79 -0.27
C LEU A 12 -6.64 -8.72 0.89
N GLN A 13 -6.48 -9.81 1.67
CA GLN A 13 -5.49 -9.84 2.75
C GLN A 13 -4.07 -9.57 2.26
N ARG A 14 -3.66 -10.17 1.13
CA ARG A 14 -2.33 -9.92 0.55
C ARG A 14 -2.15 -8.47 0.16
N LEU A 15 -3.13 -7.88 -0.53
CA LEU A 15 -3.06 -6.49 -0.97
C LEU A 15 -2.98 -5.51 0.21
N LEU A 16 -3.71 -5.76 1.30
CA LEU A 16 -3.61 -4.94 2.52
C LEU A 16 -2.24 -5.08 3.19
N LYS A 17 -1.66 -6.29 3.20
CA LYS A 17 -0.31 -6.50 3.71
C LYS A 17 0.74 -5.78 2.86
N ASP A 18 0.65 -5.89 1.54
CA ASP A 18 1.56 -5.23 0.60
C ASP A 18 1.48 -3.70 0.76
N LYS A 19 0.26 -3.16 0.86
CA LYS A 19 0.04 -1.74 1.17
C LYS A 19 0.75 -1.30 2.45
N LYS A 20 0.65 -2.09 3.52
CA LYS A 20 1.31 -1.79 4.79
C LYS A 20 2.83 -1.76 4.61
N LEU A 21 3.41 -2.76 3.95
CA LEU A 21 4.84 -2.82 3.67
C LEU A 21 5.31 -1.61 2.86
N TYR A 22 4.60 -1.25 1.79
CA TYR A 22 4.97 -0.08 0.98
C TYR A 22 4.84 1.24 1.74
N LYS A 23 3.90 1.37 2.68
CA LYS A 23 3.81 2.55 3.55
C LYS A 23 4.99 2.64 4.52
N GLU A 24 5.43 1.52 5.08
CA GLU A 24 6.61 1.47 5.94
C GLU A 24 7.87 1.84 5.13
N GLU A 25 8.02 1.27 3.92
CA GLU A 25 9.12 1.57 3.01
C GLU A 25 9.13 3.03 2.55
N LEU A 26 7.96 3.61 2.23
CA LEU A 26 7.85 5.02 1.85
C LEU A 26 8.37 5.93 2.97
N ARG A 27 8.04 5.62 4.23
CA ARG A 27 8.51 6.39 5.38
C ARG A 27 10.04 6.35 5.48
N GLU A 28 10.66 5.19 5.28
CA GLU A 28 12.12 5.04 5.28
C GLU A 28 12.79 5.85 4.15
N HIS A 29 12.16 5.87 2.96
CA HIS A 29 12.63 6.71 1.85
C HIS A 29 12.44 8.21 2.12
N GLU A 30 11.36 8.60 2.79
CA GLU A 30 11.12 9.99 3.24
C GLU A 30 12.19 10.44 4.24
N ASP A 31 12.51 9.60 5.24
CA ASP A 31 13.56 9.87 6.22
C ASP A 31 14.93 10.01 5.55
N THR A 32 15.23 9.14 4.58
CA THR A 32 16.47 9.19 3.78
C THR A 32 16.58 10.49 2.98
N VAL A 33 15.49 10.89 2.31
CA VAL A 33 15.45 12.16 1.57
C VAL A 33 15.63 13.36 2.51
N ALA A 34 15.00 13.34 3.69
CA ALA A 34 15.12 14.41 4.67
C ALA A 34 16.55 14.56 5.21
N ASP A 35 17.23 13.44 5.51
CA ASP A 35 18.63 13.43 5.94
C ASP A 35 19.56 13.98 4.84
N LEU A 36 19.40 13.52 3.59
CA LEU A 36 20.20 14.00 2.46
C LEU A 36 19.97 15.50 2.20
N GLN A 37 18.73 15.97 2.30
CA GLN A 37 18.41 17.41 2.24
C GLN A 37 19.10 18.18 3.37
N GLY A 38 19.11 17.64 4.58
CA GLY A 38 19.82 18.21 5.72
C GLY A 38 21.32 18.37 5.48
N LYS A 39 21.97 17.32 4.97
CA LYS A 39 23.39 17.34 4.61
C LYS A 39 23.70 18.37 3.52
N LEU A 40 22.84 18.47 2.51
CA LEU A 40 23.05 19.37 1.38
C LEU A 40 23.02 20.84 1.79
N LYS A 41 22.25 21.23 2.82
CA LYS A 41 22.26 22.60 3.38
C LYS A 41 23.64 23.04 3.88
N THR A 42 24.51 22.10 4.25
CA THR A 42 25.88 22.38 4.71
C THR A 42 26.94 22.16 3.64
N ALA A 43 26.56 21.62 2.47
CA ALA A 43 27.46 21.21 1.41
C ALA A 43 26.81 21.44 0.03
N GLU A 44 26.29 22.65 -0.19
CA GLU A 44 25.39 22.96 -1.32
C GLU A 44 26.01 22.68 -2.70
N ASN A 45 27.33 22.81 -2.84
CA ASN A 45 28.07 22.57 -4.09
C ASN A 45 28.58 21.12 -4.24
N ASN A 46 28.19 20.20 -3.35
CA ASN A 46 28.59 18.80 -3.45
C ASN A 46 27.73 18.07 -4.51
N GLU A 47 28.26 17.96 -5.72
CA GLU A 47 27.58 17.34 -6.87
C GLU A 47 27.20 15.86 -6.63
N GLU A 48 28.04 15.10 -5.93
CA GLU A 48 27.76 13.69 -5.59
C GLU A 48 26.54 13.58 -4.66
N LEU A 49 26.46 14.48 -3.68
CA LEU A 49 25.34 14.53 -2.74
C LEU A 49 24.05 14.97 -3.44
N GLN A 50 24.13 15.92 -4.38
CA GLN A 50 22.99 16.33 -5.21
C GLN A 50 22.48 15.17 -6.07
N TYR A 51 23.38 14.42 -6.72
CA TYR A 51 23.03 13.24 -7.51
C TYR A 51 22.37 12.15 -6.66
N THR A 52 22.94 11.90 -5.49
CA THR A 52 22.41 10.92 -4.52
C THR A 52 21.01 11.31 -4.06
N LEU A 53 20.79 12.57 -3.70
CA LEU A 53 19.48 13.09 -3.32
C LEU A 53 18.45 12.94 -4.45
N LYS A 54 18.83 13.26 -5.69
CA LYS A 54 17.93 13.10 -6.85
C LYS A 54 17.48 11.65 -7.03
N ASN A 55 18.39 10.69 -6.85
CA ASN A 55 18.05 9.27 -6.93
C ASN A 55 17.16 8.82 -5.77
N ALA A 56 17.43 9.28 -4.55
CA ALA A 56 16.60 8.98 -3.39
C ALA A 56 15.16 9.50 -3.56
N ILE A 57 14.99 10.72 -4.08
CA ILE A 57 13.68 11.28 -4.41
C ILE A 57 12.96 10.41 -5.45
N LYS A 58 13.66 9.97 -6.50
CA LYS A 58 13.06 9.10 -7.53
C LYS A 58 12.55 7.78 -6.94
N ILE A 59 13.34 7.14 -6.07
CA ILE A 59 12.95 5.89 -5.40
C ILE A 59 11.71 6.12 -4.54
N LYS A 60 11.72 7.17 -3.71
CA LYS A 60 10.56 7.55 -2.88
C LYS A 60 9.29 7.74 -3.72
N ASP A 61 9.39 8.47 -4.84
CA ASP A 61 8.26 8.73 -5.73
C ASP A 61 7.76 7.45 -6.42
N GLU A 62 8.66 6.53 -6.76
CA GLU A 62 8.31 5.21 -7.30
C GLU A 62 7.57 4.35 -6.26
N THR A 63 8.03 4.32 -5.00
CA THR A 63 7.34 3.64 -3.90
C THR A 63 5.95 4.23 -3.66
N GLN A 64 5.81 5.57 -3.72
CA GLN A 64 4.51 6.23 -3.62
C GLN A 64 3.54 5.78 -4.74
N ARG A 65 4.03 5.60 -5.96
CA ARG A 65 3.20 5.06 -7.08
C ARG A 65 2.77 3.61 -6.83
N LEU A 66 3.60 2.78 -6.21
CA LEU A 66 3.23 1.41 -5.82
C LEU A 66 2.05 1.42 -4.83
N ILE A 67 2.06 2.34 -3.85
CA ILE A 67 0.97 2.50 -2.88
C ILE A 67 -0.34 2.88 -3.59
N ILE A 68 -0.29 3.81 -4.56
CA ILE A 68 -1.47 4.18 -5.34
C ILE A 68 -2.04 2.96 -6.09
N ASN A 69 -1.16 2.20 -6.74
CA ASN A 69 -1.57 1.02 -7.51
C ASN A 69 -2.17 -0.08 -6.63
N VAL A 70 -1.56 -0.40 -5.49
CA VAL A 70 -2.08 -1.43 -4.58
C VAL A 70 -3.41 -0.98 -3.94
N ASN A 71 -3.57 0.31 -3.65
CA ASN A 71 -4.84 0.87 -3.17
C ASN A 71 -5.97 0.71 -4.18
N GLY A 72 -5.71 0.99 -5.46
CA GLY A 72 -6.69 0.78 -6.53
C GLY A 72 -7.15 -0.67 -6.58
N LYS A 73 -6.19 -1.61 -6.65
CA LYS A 73 -6.48 -3.06 -6.67
C LYS A 73 -7.20 -3.53 -5.41
N ALA A 74 -6.81 -3.03 -4.24
CA ALA A 74 -7.47 -3.39 -2.98
C ALA A 74 -8.93 -2.95 -2.96
N ARG A 75 -9.25 -1.77 -3.50
CA ARG A 75 -10.63 -1.27 -3.63
C ARG A 75 -11.46 -2.12 -4.58
N GLU A 76 -10.90 -2.49 -5.73
CA GLU A 76 -11.57 -3.39 -6.68
C GLU A 76 -11.88 -4.74 -6.03
N VAL A 77 -10.89 -5.39 -5.42
CA VAL A 77 -11.08 -6.71 -4.76
C VAL A 77 -12.01 -6.62 -3.55
N LEU A 78 -11.99 -5.51 -2.80
CA LEU A 78 -12.92 -5.26 -1.71
C LEU A 78 -14.37 -5.18 -2.21
N GLN A 79 -14.61 -4.43 -3.29
CA GLN A 79 -15.95 -4.33 -3.88
C GLN A 79 -16.43 -5.69 -4.39
N ASP A 80 -15.57 -6.38 -5.13
CA ASP A 80 -15.81 -7.75 -5.60
C ASP A 80 -16.19 -8.73 -4.47
N LEU A 81 -15.51 -8.63 -3.32
CA LEU A 81 -15.80 -9.48 -2.16
C LEU A 81 -17.13 -9.12 -1.50
N LYS A 82 -17.46 -7.82 -1.42
CA LYS A 82 -18.77 -7.35 -0.91
C LYS A 82 -19.92 -7.84 -1.79
N ASP A 83 -19.78 -7.71 -3.11
CA ASP A 83 -20.81 -8.12 -4.06
C ASP A 83 -21.03 -9.65 -4.02
N TYR A 84 -19.94 -10.41 -3.86
CA TYR A 84 -20.02 -11.86 -3.66
C TYR A 84 -20.78 -12.21 -2.36
N VAL A 85 -20.44 -11.58 -1.23
CA VAL A 85 -21.11 -11.81 0.05
C VAL A 85 -22.59 -11.42 0.00
N GLY A 86 -22.93 -10.32 -0.69
CA GLY A 86 -24.32 -9.88 -0.86
C GLY A 86 -25.15 -10.82 -1.70
N SER A 87 -24.56 -11.45 -2.72
CA SER A 87 -25.23 -12.44 -3.58
C SER A 87 -25.24 -13.86 -2.99
N HIS A 88 -24.33 -14.16 -2.05
CA HIS A 88 -24.17 -15.48 -1.43
C HIS A 88 -24.10 -15.38 0.11
N PRO A 89 -25.17 -14.95 0.79
CA PRO A 89 -25.13 -14.62 2.22
C PRO A 89 -24.74 -15.81 3.12
N GLY A 90 -25.06 -17.04 2.69
CA GLY A 90 -24.73 -18.28 3.41
C GLY A 90 -23.26 -18.70 3.35
N GLU A 91 -22.43 -18.07 2.51
CA GLU A 91 -21.01 -18.41 2.37
C GLU A 91 -20.09 -17.51 3.20
N SER A 92 -20.62 -16.45 3.81
CA SER A 92 -19.82 -15.46 4.54
C SER A 92 -19.55 -15.88 6.00
N SER A 93 -18.27 -15.84 6.40
CA SER A 93 -17.85 -16.03 7.80
C SER A 93 -17.65 -14.68 8.51
N ASP A 94 -17.65 -14.69 9.83
CA ASP A 94 -17.36 -13.49 10.63
C ASP A 94 -15.97 -12.92 10.34
N THR A 95 -15.00 -13.78 10.01
CA THR A 95 -13.65 -13.36 9.61
C THR A 95 -13.67 -12.54 8.31
N ILE A 96 -14.46 -12.96 7.32
CA ILE A 96 -14.61 -12.25 6.05
C ILE A 96 -15.29 -10.89 6.27
N LYS A 97 -16.34 -10.85 7.11
CA LYS A 97 -17.03 -9.60 7.46
C LYS A 97 -16.10 -8.62 8.17
N LYS A 98 -15.26 -9.09 9.09
CA LYS A 98 -14.25 -8.29 9.78
C LYS A 98 -13.22 -7.71 8.78
N LEU A 99 -12.73 -8.51 7.86
CA LEU A 99 -11.79 -8.05 6.84
C LEU A 99 -12.40 -6.94 5.96
N ILE A 100 -13.67 -7.11 5.54
CA ILE A 100 -14.38 -6.07 4.78
C ILE A 100 -14.46 -4.76 5.56
N ILE A 101 -14.83 -4.81 6.84
CA ILE A 101 -14.92 -3.63 7.71
C ILE A 101 -13.56 -2.94 7.88
N GLU A 102 -12.49 -3.72 8.08
CA GLU A 102 -11.13 -3.21 8.21
C GLU A 102 -10.67 -2.53 6.92
N ALA A 103 -10.84 -3.21 5.79
CA ALA A 103 -10.51 -2.69 4.46
C ALA A 103 -11.29 -1.40 4.12
N ASP A 104 -12.55 -1.30 4.55
CA ASP A 104 -13.37 -0.10 4.37
C ASP A 104 -12.85 1.10 5.14
N LYS A 105 -12.41 0.91 6.39
CA LYS A 105 -11.78 1.96 7.19
C LYS A 105 -10.50 2.45 6.51
N GLU A 106 -9.74 1.51 5.98
CA GLU A 106 -8.48 1.76 5.30
C GLU A 106 -8.60 2.38 3.90
N ALA A 107 -9.75 2.24 3.24
CA ALA A 107 -10.01 2.80 1.91
C ALA A 107 -10.54 4.24 1.95
N ARG A 108 -11.11 4.66 3.09
CA ARG A 108 -11.63 6.01 3.36
C ARG A 108 -10.54 6.99 3.84
N LEU A 109 -9.35 6.50 4.18
CA LEU A 109 -8.14 7.25 4.52
C LEU A 109 -7.19 7.27 3.30
#